data_AF-A0A7V1IJD1-F1
#
_entry.id   AF-A0A7V1IJD1-F1
#
_cell.length_a   1.000
_cell.length_b   1.000
_cell.length_c   1.000
_cell.angle_alpha   90.00
_cell.angle_beta   90.00
_cell.angle_gamma   90.00
#
_symmetry.space_group_name_H-M   'P 1'
#
loop_
_entity.id
_entity.type
_entity.pdbx_description
1 polymer ?
#
loop_
_entity_poly.entity_id
_entity_poly.type
_entity_poly.pdbx_seq_one_letter_code
_entity_poly.pdbx_strand_id
1 'polypeptide(L)'
;MKMRSGSAWLVPLLLAAGLVGCAPGMDPVLDDEAIDMAVEEEAPLGGEALAQRRTDLARAWRDLLHFDETMRSLVDRKDSHGVKLLDAFLSQYMGQHLDPLLRPRWQSSHPEVMALDANLRFMKAQILAGMRYPRRVQQAIDDIQRRFEGRESMLVEYPVGEQRPLGEALELLRDQKWNG
;
A
#
# COMPACT_ATOMS: atom_id res chain seq x y z
N MET A 1 6.95 -59.59 -56.99
CA MET A 1 8.00 -59.53 -55.95
C MET A 1 7.80 -58.26 -55.14
N LYS A 2 7.84 -58.39 -53.79
CA LYS A 2 7.69 -57.33 -52.75
C LYS A 2 6.34 -56.60 -52.69
N MET A 3 5.79 -56.22 -51.54
CA MET A 3 5.71 -56.79 -50.19
C MET A 3 4.51 -56.06 -49.54
N ARG A 4 3.61 -56.79 -48.89
CA ARG A 4 2.48 -56.27 -48.10
C ARG A 4 2.97 -55.56 -46.83
N SER A 5 2.12 -54.70 -46.25
CA SER A 5 1.82 -54.52 -44.80
C SER A 5 1.73 -53.03 -44.46
N GLY A 6 0.76 -52.50 -43.71
CA GLY A 6 -0.38 -53.07 -42.98
C GLY A 6 -1.43 -51.96 -42.78
N SER A 7 -2.72 -52.27 -42.87
CA SER A 7 -3.58 -52.73 -41.76
C SER A 7 -4.22 -51.56 -41.01
N ALA A 8 -5.41 -51.21 -41.48
CA ALA A 8 -6.43 -50.51 -40.72
C ALA A 8 -7.19 -51.50 -39.82
N TRP A 9 -7.93 -50.95 -38.84
CA TRP A 9 -8.93 -51.54 -37.91
C TRP A 9 -8.35 -52.06 -36.57
N LEU A 10 -8.96 -51.89 -35.39
CA LEU A 10 -9.96 -50.98 -34.78
C LEU A 10 -10.13 -51.46 -33.31
N VAL A 11 -10.33 -50.52 -32.35
CA VAL A 11 -11.11 -50.66 -31.07
C VAL A 11 -10.33 -51.33 -29.89
N PRO A 12 -10.71 -51.12 -28.61
CA PRO A 12 -10.62 -49.90 -27.80
C PRO A 12 -10.01 -50.20 -26.40
N LEU A 13 -9.69 -49.19 -25.59
CA LEU A 13 -9.70 -49.39 -24.13
C LEU A 13 -10.31 -48.17 -23.44
N LEU A 14 -11.55 -48.36 -23.02
CA LEU A 14 -12.24 -47.56 -22.01
C LEU A 14 -11.50 -47.70 -20.67
N LEU A 15 -11.29 -46.60 -19.96
CA LEU A 15 -11.79 -46.41 -18.59
C LEU A 15 -11.56 -44.93 -18.19
N ALA A 16 -12.65 -44.19 -18.03
CA ALA A 16 -13.09 -43.61 -16.75
C ALA A 16 -12.31 -42.34 -16.36
N ALA A 17 -12.87 -41.17 -16.64
CA ALA A 17 -13.75 -40.45 -15.72
C ALA A 17 -12.99 -39.77 -14.57
N GLY A 18 -12.69 -38.49 -14.78
CA GLY A 18 -12.29 -37.54 -13.75
C GLY A 18 -12.82 -36.17 -14.14
N LEU A 19 -14.11 -35.95 -13.88
CA LEU A 19 -14.76 -34.64 -13.92
C LEU A 19 -14.09 -33.71 -12.92
N VAL A 20 -13.33 -32.72 -13.40
CA VAL A 20 -13.09 -31.42 -12.75
C VAL A 20 -12.88 -30.45 -13.91
N GLY A 21 -13.88 -29.69 -14.34
CA GLY A 21 -14.37 -28.55 -13.58
C GLY A 21 -13.53 -27.33 -13.98
N CYS A 22 -13.99 -26.55 -14.95
CA CYS A 22 -13.51 -25.18 -15.16
C CYS A 22 -13.85 -24.39 -13.90
N ALA A 23 -12.93 -24.33 -12.94
CA ALA A 23 -13.04 -23.46 -11.78
C ALA A 23 -12.50 -22.07 -12.17
N PRO A 24 -13.33 -21.02 -12.17
CA PRO A 24 -12.82 -19.66 -12.11
C PRO A 24 -12.35 -19.41 -10.67
N GLY A 25 -11.19 -18.78 -10.50
CA GLY A 25 -10.74 -18.33 -9.18
C GLY A 25 -9.63 -19.19 -8.59
N MET A 26 -8.41 -18.96 -9.06
CA MET A 26 -7.25 -18.96 -8.18
C MET A 26 -6.50 -17.68 -8.50
N ASP A 27 -6.89 -16.59 -7.83
CA ASP A 27 -5.91 -15.57 -7.51
C ASP A 27 -4.82 -16.29 -6.69
N PRO A 28 -3.55 -16.22 -7.06
CA PRO A 28 -2.52 -16.61 -6.12
C PRO A 28 -2.64 -15.64 -4.95
N VAL A 29 -3.15 -16.12 -3.82
CA VAL A 29 -2.85 -15.55 -2.52
C VAL A 29 -1.35 -15.74 -2.37
N LEU A 30 -0.60 -14.78 -2.93
CA LEU A 30 0.82 -14.64 -2.65
C LEU A 30 0.89 -14.46 -1.14
N ASP A 31 1.59 -15.36 -0.47
CA ASP A 31 1.90 -15.25 0.94
C ASP A 31 2.51 -13.85 1.15
N ASP A 32 1.78 -12.96 1.84
CA ASP A 32 2.24 -11.60 2.10
C ASP A 32 3.62 -11.63 2.79
N GLU A 33 3.90 -12.69 3.57
CA GLU A 33 5.21 -12.95 4.18
C GLU A 33 6.31 -13.25 3.14
N ALA A 34 6.02 -14.00 2.08
CA ALA A 34 7.00 -14.30 1.03
C ALA A 34 7.32 -13.08 0.16
N ILE A 35 6.33 -12.20 -0.05
CA ILE A 35 6.55 -10.89 -0.69
C ILE A 35 7.38 -10.00 0.23
N ASP A 36 7.05 -9.94 1.51
CA ASP A 36 7.76 -9.10 2.47
C ASP A 36 9.23 -9.52 2.62
N MET A 37 9.54 -10.84 2.65
CA MET A 37 10.92 -11.33 2.67
C MET A 37 11.71 -10.99 1.40
N ALA A 38 11.10 -11.14 0.21
CA ALA A 38 11.77 -10.81 -1.05
C ALA A 38 12.06 -9.29 -1.20
N VAL A 39 11.20 -8.45 -0.60
CA VAL A 39 11.36 -6.99 -0.58
C VAL A 39 12.38 -6.54 0.48
N GLU A 40 12.55 -7.28 1.58
CA GLU A 40 13.59 -7.02 2.58
C GLU A 40 15.01 -7.28 2.06
N GLU A 41 15.18 -8.24 1.15
CA GLU A 41 16.46 -8.48 0.46
C GLU A 41 16.89 -7.31 -0.46
N GLU A 42 15.95 -6.41 -0.82
CA GLU A 42 16.21 -5.19 -1.60
C GLU A 42 16.28 -3.92 -0.73
N ALA A 43 16.92 -3.98 0.45
CA ALA A 43 17.39 -2.74 1.06
C ALA A 43 18.37 -2.07 0.07
N PRO A 44 18.14 -0.84 -0.41
CA PRO A 44 19.07 -0.19 -1.31
C PRO A 44 20.38 0.05 -0.57
N LEU A 45 21.37 -0.80 -0.87
CA LEU A 45 22.65 -0.86 -0.16
C LEU A 45 23.57 0.35 -0.43
N GLY A 46 23.06 1.45 -1.00
CA GLY A 46 23.87 2.65 -1.26
C GLY A 46 23.25 3.75 -2.12
N GLY A 47 24.11 4.75 -2.39
CA GLY A 47 23.78 6.15 -2.66
C GLY A 47 22.74 6.47 -3.75
N GLU A 48 22.81 5.89 -4.94
CA GLU A 48 21.87 6.27 -6.02
C GLU A 48 20.46 5.73 -5.77
N ALA A 49 20.34 4.45 -5.40
CA ALA A 49 19.05 3.84 -5.10
C ALA A 49 18.40 4.48 -3.86
N LEU A 50 19.19 4.81 -2.84
CA LEU A 50 18.71 5.54 -1.67
C LEU A 50 18.27 6.97 -2.01
N ALA A 51 19.03 7.69 -2.86
CA ALA A 51 18.67 9.03 -3.30
C ALA A 51 17.38 9.02 -4.15
N GLN A 52 17.22 8.01 -5.01
CA GLN A 52 15.99 7.81 -5.77
C GLN A 52 14.81 7.55 -4.80
N ARG A 53 15.00 6.66 -3.82
CA ARG A 53 13.96 6.36 -2.84
C ARG A 53 13.53 7.59 -2.04
N ARG A 54 14.48 8.40 -1.60
CA ARG A 54 14.21 9.67 -0.92
C ARG A 54 13.40 10.62 -1.83
N THR A 55 13.75 10.68 -3.11
CA THR A 55 13.05 11.49 -4.12
C THR A 55 11.61 11.01 -4.31
N ASP A 56 11.39 9.69 -4.39
CA ASP A 56 10.07 9.09 -4.54
C ASP A 56 9.18 9.37 -3.32
N LEU A 57 9.70 9.18 -2.11
CA LEU A 57 9.00 9.50 -0.87
C LEU A 57 8.65 11.00 -0.78
N ALA A 58 9.60 11.88 -1.11
CA ALA A 58 9.37 13.32 -1.10
C ALA A 58 8.37 13.79 -2.18
N ARG A 59 8.31 13.09 -3.31
CA ARG A 59 7.29 13.32 -4.34
C ARG A 59 5.92 12.90 -3.85
N ALA A 60 5.79 11.67 -3.36
CA ALA A 60 4.53 11.18 -2.81
C ALA A 60 4.01 12.06 -1.68
N TRP A 61 4.90 12.55 -0.80
CA TRP A 61 4.55 13.51 0.25
C TRP A 61 3.89 14.77 -0.32
N ARG A 62 4.52 15.40 -1.33
CA ARG A 62 3.96 16.61 -1.98
C ARG A 62 2.64 16.33 -2.69
N ASP A 63 2.51 15.18 -3.35
CA ASP A 63 1.27 14.78 -4.01
C ASP A 63 0.14 14.66 -2.96
N LEU A 64 0.39 13.98 -1.84
CA LEU A 64 -0.59 13.84 -0.76
C LEU A 64 -0.98 15.19 -0.13
N LEU A 65 -0.02 16.10 0.09
CA LEU A 65 -0.31 17.45 0.56
C LEU A 65 -1.28 18.18 -0.38
N HIS A 66 -1.03 18.10 -1.69
CA HIS A 66 -1.90 18.71 -2.69
C HIS A 66 -3.30 18.08 -2.71
N PHE A 67 -3.39 16.76 -2.55
CA PHE A 67 -4.69 16.07 -2.51
C PHE A 67 -5.51 16.40 -1.26
N ASP A 68 -4.89 16.51 -0.10
CA ASP A 68 -5.55 16.93 1.15
C ASP A 68 -6.07 18.36 1.05
N GLU A 69 -5.27 19.28 0.51
CA GLU A 69 -5.72 20.65 0.22
C GLU A 69 -6.91 20.66 -0.75
N THR A 70 -6.82 19.87 -1.82
CA THR A 70 -7.91 19.74 -2.81
C THR A 70 -9.18 19.19 -2.16
N MET A 71 -9.06 18.15 -1.33
CA MET A 71 -10.19 17.54 -0.62
C MET A 71 -10.86 18.55 0.32
N ARG A 72 -10.08 19.27 1.14
CA ARG A 72 -10.60 20.34 2.00
C ARG A 72 -11.34 21.40 1.19
N SER A 73 -10.73 21.87 0.11
CA SER A 73 -11.32 22.89 -0.76
C SER A 73 -12.64 22.42 -1.40
N LEU A 74 -12.76 21.15 -1.78
CA LEU A 74 -14.01 20.58 -2.31
C LEU A 74 -15.09 20.49 -1.22
N VAL A 75 -14.72 20.05 -0.01
CA VAL A 75 -15.63 20.00 1.14
C VAL A 75 -16.13 21.40 1.51
N ASP A 76 -15.24 22.39 1.58
CA ASP A 76 -15.59 23.78 1.91
C ASP A 76 -16.56 24.38 0.88
N ARG A 77 -16.38 24.05 -0.40
CA ARG A 77 -17.28 24.46 -1.50
C ARG A 77 -18.56 23.62 -1.57
N LYS A 78 -18.71 22.61 -0.71
CA LYS A 78 -19.83 21.66 -0.70
C LYS A 78 -19.98 20.90 -2.03
N ASP A 79 -18.89 20.71 -2.76
CA ASP A 79 -18.88 19.97 -4.02
C ASP A 79 -18.83 18.46 -3.76
N SER A 80 -19.99 17.89 -3.43
CA SER A 80 -20.12 16.46 -3.16
C SER A 80 -19.74 15.56 -4.34
N HIS A 81 -19.83 16.06 -5.58
CA HIS A 81 -19.45 15.28 -6.76
C HIS A 81 -17.93 15.22 -6.89
N GLY A 82 -17.26 16.37 -6.78
CA GLY A 82 -15.81 16.45 -6.76
C GLY A 82 -15.20 15.63 -5.62
N VAL A 83 -15.80 15.67 -4.41
CA VAL A 83 -15.36 14.85 -3.27
C VAL A 83 -15.40 13.36 -3.63
N LYS A 84 -16.49 12.86 -4.23
CA LYS A 84 -16.62 11.44 -4.62
C LYS A 84 -15.59 11.03 -5.68
N LEU A 85 -15.34 11.88 -6.67
CA LEU A 85 -14.34 11.61 -7.70
C LEU A 85 -12.93 11.56 -7.11
N LEU A 86 -12.59 12.52 -6.25
CA LEU A 86 -11.29 12.57 -5.60
C LEU A 86 -11.10 11.40 -4.63
N ASP A 87 -12.12 11.02 -3.87
CA ASP A 87 -12.09 9.85 -2.98
C ASP A 87 -11.82 8.54 -3.75
N ALA A 88 -12.49 8.33 -4.88
CA ALA A 88 -12.26 7.17 -5.74
C ALA A 88 -10.83 7.17 -6.30
N PHE A 89 -10.37 8.32 -6.79
CA PHE A 89 -9.00 8.50 -7.27
C PHE A 89 -7.97 8.22 -6.16
N LEU A 90 -8.17 8.77 -4.96
CA LEU A 90 -7.25 8.58 -3.83
C LEU A 90 -7.19 7.14 -3.36
N SER A 91 -8.33 6.46 -3.32
CA SER A 91 -8.38 5.04 -2.99
C SER A 91 -7.54 4.21 -3.97
N GLN A 92 -7.62 4.50 -5.27
CA GLN A 92 -6.82 3.85 -6.30
C GLN A 92 -5.33 4.24 -6.21
N TYR A 93 -5.02 5.53 -6.13
CA TYR A 93 -3.64 6.04 -6.02
C TYR A 93 -2.93 5.44 -4.81
N MET A 94 -3.61 5.38 -3.66
CA MET A 94 -3.05 4.77 -2.46
C MET A 94 -2.73 3.29 -2.68
N GLY A 95 -3.68 2.51 -3.20
CA GLY A 95 -3.47 1.08 -3.40
C GLY A 95 -2.39 0.75 -4.46
N GLN A 96 -2.30 1.54 -5.52
CA GLN A 96 -1.42 1.24 -6.67
C GLN A 96 -0.03 1.86 -6.56
N HIS A 97 0.12 2.98 -5.86
CA HIS A 97 1.37 3.74 -5.83
C HIS A 97 1.89 3.94 -4.41
N LEU A 98 1.05 4.43 -3.50
CA LEU A 98 1.50 4.76 -2.16
C LEU A 98 1.81 3.52 -1.31
N ASP A 99 0.93 2.53 -1.32
CA ASP A 99 1.05 1.32 -0.49
C ASP A 99 2.26 0.48 -0.90
N PRO A 100 2.55 0.26 -2.20
CA PRO A 100 3.82 -0.33 -2.63
C PRO A 100 5.04 0.50 -2.22
N LEU A 101 4.97 1.83 -2.30
CA LEU A 101 6.04 2.72 -1.85
C LEU A 101 6.23 2.68 -0.31
N LEU A 102 5.20 2.35 0.45
CA LEU A 102 5.27 2.22 1.91
C LEU A 102 5.51 0.79 2.39
N ARG A 103 5.54 -0.20 1.48
CA ARG A 103 5.68 -1.61 1.84
C ARG A 103 7.04 -1.93 2.50
N PRO A 104 8.20 -1.56 1.92
CA PRO A 104 9.50 -2.00 2.44
C PRO A 104 9.69 -1.56 3.90
N ARG A 105 10.19 -2.47 4.75
CA ARG A 105 10.35 -2.22 6.19
C ARG A 105 11.61 -1.45 6.54
N TRP A 106 12.68 -1.66 5.77
CA TRP A 106 13.98 -1.03 5.98
C TRP A 106 13.90 0.51 6.02
N GLN A 107 12.99 1.12 5.24
CA GLN A 107 12.88 2.58 5.15
C GLN A 107 12.43 3.20 6.47
N SER A 108 11.62 2.48 7.25
CA SER A 108 11.19 2.93 8.57
C SER A 108 12.34 2.97 9.56
N SER A 109 13.44 2.25 9.33
CA SER A 109 14.65 2.22 10.17
C SER A 109 15.83 3.00 9.61
N HIS A 110 15.81 3.39 8.33
CA HIS A 110 16.97 3.98 7.67
C HIS A 110 17.06 5.50 7.96
N PRO A 111 18.17 6.01 8.54
CA PRO A 111 18.26 7.39 9.03
C PRO A 111 17.91 8.48 8.01
N GLU A 112 18.29 8.30 6.74
CA GLU A 112 18.05 9.29 5.69
C GLU A 112 16.58 9.41 5.23
N VAL A 113 15.75 8.39 5.49
CA VAL A 113 14.38 8.33 4.95
C VAL A 113 13.31 8.04 6.00
N MET A 114 13.67 7.61 7.21
CA MET A 114 12.73 7.22 8.26
C MET A 114 11.74 8.33 8.64
N ALA A 115 12.19 9.59 8.70
CA ALA A 115 11.31 10.72 9.00
C ALA A 115 10.33 10.98 7.85
N LEU A 116 10.78 10.87 6.60
CA LEU A 116 9.92 10.99 5.42
C LEU A 116 8.91 9.84 5.33
N ASP A 117 9.32 8.61 5.64
CA ASP A 117 8.43 7.45 5.73
C ASP A 117 7.34 7.66 6.79
N ALA A 118 7.73 8.09 8.00
CA ALA A 118 6.80 8.36 9.08
C ALA A 118 5.80 9.45 8.67
N ASN A 119 6.29 10.60 8.18
CA ASN A 119 5.45 11.68 7.69
C ASN A 119 4.45 11.14 6.66
N LEU A 120 4.91 10.44 5.62
CA LEU A 120 4.05 9.92 4.56
C LEU A 120 2.94 9.00 5.08
N ARG A 121 3.23 8.17 6.09
CA ARG A 121 2.21 7.34 6.77
C ARG A 121 1.20 8.17 7.58
N PHE A 122 1.66 9.20 8.29
CA PHE A 122 0.75 10.13 8.98
C PHE A 122 -0.17 10.85 7.99
N MET A 123 0.35 11.31 6.85
CA MET A 123 -0.46 11.96 5.83
C MET A 123 -1.47 11.02 5.18
N LYS A 124 -1.06 9.78 4.91
CA LYS A 124 -1.98 8.72 4.49
C LYS A 124 -3.12 8.57 5.50
N ALA A 125 -2.79 8.46 6.80
CA ALA A 125 -3.79 8.32 7.85
C ALA A 125 -4.73 9.53 7.92
N GLN A 126 -4.19 10.75 7.82
CA GLN A 126 -4.96 11.99 7.79
C GLN A 126 -5.97 12.03 6.62
N ILE A 127 -5.53 11.64 5.42
CA ILE A 127 -6.41 11.62 4.24
C ILE A 127 -7.49 10.55 4.40
N LEU A 128 -7.13 9.34 4.86
CA LEU A 128 -8.09 8.26 5.14
C LEU A 128 -9.15 8.69 6.16
N ALA A 129 -8.73 9.45 7.15
CA ALA A 129 -9.60 10.06 8.13
C ALA A 129 -10.55 11.10 7.54
N GLY A 130 -10.04 12.01 6.71
CA GLY A 130 -10.85 12.98 5.98
C GLY A 130 -11.89 12.30 5.08
N MET A 131 -11.55 11.14 4.50
CA MET A 131 -12.44 10.30 3.70
C MET A 131 -13.37 9.40 4.54
N ARG A 132 -13.29 9.46 5.87
CA ARG A 132 -14.10 8.66 6.81
C ARG A 132 -13.91 7.15 6.64
N TYR A 133 -12.66 6.69 6.54
CA TYR A 133 -12.31 5.27 6.54
C TYR A 133 -11.71 4.81 7.87
N PRO A 134 -12.48 4.72 8.97
CA PRO A 134 -11.96 4.51 10.32
C PRO A 134 -11.16 3.20 10.45
N ARG A 135 -11.56 2.12 9.76
CA ARG A 135 -10.80 0.86 9.77
C ARG A 135 -9.42 1.01 9.15
N ARG A 136 -9.31 1.75 8.04
CA ARG A 136 -8.02 1.98 7.35
C ARG A 136 -7.14 2.96 8.13
N VAL A 137 -7.76 3.92 8.83
CA VAL A 137 -7.05 4.81 9.76
C VAL A 137 -6.44 4.01 10.90
N GLN A 138 -7.21 3.12 11.54
CA GLN A 138 -6.70 2.25 12.61
C GLN A 138 -5.56 1.37 12.10
N GLN A 139 -5.70 0.75 10.92
CA GLN A 139 -4.62 -0.02 10.29
C GLN A 139 -3.35 0.81 10.08
N ALA A 140 -3.49 2.07 9.67
CA ALA A 140 -2.36 2.98 9.51
C ALA A 140 -1.71 3.34 10.85
N ILE A 141 -2.51 3.59 11.89
CA ILE A 141 -2.02 3.83 13.27
C ILE A 141 -1.22 2.62 13.77
N ASP A 142 -1.78 1.42 13.66
CA ASP A 142 -1.15 0.17 14.12
C ASP A 142 0.16 -0.10 13.36
N ASP A 143 0.19 0.19 12.06
CA ASP A 143 1.38 0.06 11.22
C ASP A 143 2.46 1.08 11.59
N ILE A 144 2.10 2.36 11.81
CA ILE A 144 3.05 3.39 12.30
C ILE A 144 3.63 2.98 13.65
N GLN A 145 2.79 2.59 14.61
CA GLN A 145 3.24 2.16 15.94
C GLN A 145 4.24 1.00 15.84
N ARG A 146 3.92 -0.03 15.07
CA ARG A 146 4.77 -1.20 14.90
C ARG A 146 6.09 -0.87 14.22
N ARG A 147 6.08 -0.02 13.19
CA ARG A 147 7.26 0.32 12.40
C ARG A 147 8.21 1.27 13.09
N PHE A 148 7.73 2.07 14.03
CA PHE A 148 8.49 3.10 14.75
C PHE A 148 8.55 2.88 16.26
N GLU A 149 8.34 1.64 16.71
CA GLU A 149 8.47 1.25 18.11
C GLU A 149 9.83 1.71 18.69
N GLY A 150 9.79 2.31 19.89
CA GLY A 150 10.96 2.84 20.59
C GLY A 150 11.52 4.15 20.03
N ARG A 151 10.82 4.79 19.09
CA ARG A 151 11.20 6.06 18.46
C ARG A 151 10.13 7.14 18.59
N GLU A 152 9.42 7.13 19.71
CA GLU A 152 8.33 8.05 20.02
C GLU A 152 8.78 9.52 20.07
N SER A 153 10.06 9.77 20.35
CA SER A 153 10.66 11.10 20.35
C SER A 153 11.10 11.59 18.97
N MET A 154 11.00 10.77 17.92
CA MET A 154 11.34 11.20 16.56
C MET A 154 10.37 12.29 16.11
N LEU A 155 10.89 13.37 15.53
CA LEU A 155 10.05 14.45 15.02
C LEU A 155 9.39 14.06 13.71
N VAL A 156 8.09 14.33 13.61
CA VAL A 156 7.27 14.16 12.43
C VAL A 156 6.44 15.42 12.18
N GLU A 157 6.05 15.64 10.93
CA GLU A 157 5.20 16.77 10.53
C GLU A 157 3.73 16.36 10.56
N TYR A 158 3.13 16.40 11.76
CA TYR A 158 1.72 16.11 11.96
C TYR A 158 1.13 16.90 13.15
N PRO A 159 0.03 17.65 12.96
CA PRO A 159 -0.62 17.95 11.68
C PRO A 159 0.32 18.66 10.69
N VAL A 160 -0.03 18.63 9.40
CA VAL A 160 0.79 19.26 8.33
C VAL A 160 1.18 20.69 8.71
N GLY A 161 2.48 20.98 8.64
CA GLY A 161 3.05 22.30 8.97
C GLY A 161 3.50 22.46 10.43
N GLU A 162 3.25 21.48 11.30
CA GLU A 162 3.69 21.47 12.68
C GLU A 162 4.58 20.25 12.96
N GLN A 163 5.75 20.47 13.57
CA GLN A 163 6.63 19.38 14.00
C GLN A 163 6.30 18.95 15.43
N ARG A 164 6.09 17.66 15.64
CA ARG A 164 5.79 17.06 16.94
C ARG A 164 6.52 15.74 17.13
N PRO A 165 6.75 15.30 18.38
CA PRO A 165 7.17 13.93 18.63
C PRO A 165 6.16 12.92 18.05
N LEU A 166 6.66 11.84 17.46
CA LEU A 166 5.85 10.78 16.84
C LEU A 166 4.79 10.22 17.81
N GLY A 167 5.14 10.06 19.09
CA GLY A 167 4.20 9.59 20.11
C GLY A 167 3.01 10.54 20.28
N GLU A 168 3.27 11.84 20.37
CA GLU A 168 2.24 12.87 20.47
C GLU A 168 1.40 12.94 19.19
N ALA A 169 2.04 12.88 18.02
CA ALA A 169 1.35 12.84 16.74
C ALA A 169 0.39 11.64 16.63
N LEU A 170 0.81 10.47 17.12
CA LEU A 170 -0.04 9.26 17.18
C LEU A 170 -1.22 9.43 18.15
N GLU A 171 -1.05 10.13 19.27
CA GLU A 171 -2.14 10.43 20.19
C GLU A 171 -3.16 11.37 19.55
N LEU A 172 -2.70 12.47 18.94
CA LEU A 172 -3.56 13.40 18.20
C LEU A 172 -4.35 12.70 17.09
N LEU A 173 -3.68 11.80 16.36
CA LEU A 173 -4.32 11.00 15.34
C LEU A 173 -5.41 10.12 15.97
N ARG A 174 -5.13 9.37 17.05
CA ARG A 174 -6.18 8.56 17.72
C ARG A 174 -7.35 9.40 18.26
N ASP A 175 -7.07 10.59 18.76
CA ASP A 175 -8.05 11.48 19.39
C ASP A 175 -8.94 12.22 18.39
N GLN A 176 -8.53 12.31 17.12
CA GLN A 176 -9.43 12.79 16.09
C GLN A 176 -10.65 11.87 16.04
N LYS A 177 -11.83 12.43 16.32
CA LYS A 177 -13.10 11.70 16.27
C LYS A 177 -13.41 11.35 14.81
N TRP A 178 -12.97 10.16 14.40
CA TRP A 178 -13.25 9.53 13.12
C TRP A 178 -14.70 9.03 13.07
N ASN A 179 -15.67 9.94 13.14
CA ASN A 179 -17.08 9.56 13.05
C ASN A 179 -17.35 9.04 11.63
N GLY A 180 -17.46 7.71 11.51
CA GLY A 180 -18.00 7.01 10.34
C GLY A 180 -19.48 7.29 10.20
#